data_AF-A0ABD3PND7-F1
#
_entry.id   AF-A0ABD3PND7-F1
#
_cell.length_a   1.000
_cell.length_b   1.000
_cell.length_c   1.000
_cell.angle_alpha   90.00
_cell.angle_beta   90.00
_cell.angle_gamma   90.00
#
_symmetry.space_group_name_H-M   'P 1'
#
loop_
_entity.id
_entity.type
_entity.pdbx_description
1 polymer ?
#
loop_
_entity_poly.entity_id
_entity_poly.type
_entity_poly.pdbx_seq_one_letter_code
_entity_poly.pdbx_strand_id
1 'polypeptide(L)'
;MAYTKSKHVPGRAKHRINKAGESTILSKHFDQLREINEDNQPYQNIPWDVNKSFEAVDLYEIAVMALFVLPQVVYVYPILFILLLPPVGLNLLYISWVVPEKCDVIPRNTKFRCLCIVQAVLCFPALVVASSSLAVSRFAMLFFGIVYCMWEEGAWQRYQHNLKIIEPYCHGPLVLSYFSDCVAGVAAMVHRRGLLEFTSSFSLSEFIHSYGKQCFCPADDHVLFNTPVFIINPWIKYWITGNIYLTNLSERFVTQIGSAETMTMDQMCRRVRNYISRAKSLDATRRYISSAFFCPHFQYPPPRENRFFAVGLEHSTIAAFVHATHFQAAPDCIERSISLSYPTCISPTAEVPIYRVVLWFNNPYHIYTGVVEANISKGKQPEHPMWLISSHNRLAADPRIMLSTGWIDTFFEGFLPHMSHYIRSVQHQM
;
A
#
# COMPACT_ATOMS: atom_id res chain seq x y z
N MET A 1 -52.15 9.98 -22.56
CA MET A 1 -50.90 9.52 -21.90
C MET A 1 -50.38 10.65 -21.02
N ALA A 2 -50.03 10.38 -19.76
CA ALA A 2 -49.51 11.41 -18.85
C ALA A 2 -47.99 11.29 -18.69
N TYR A 3 -47.25 12.37 -18.95
CA TYR A 3 -45.81 12.44 -18.68
C TYR A 3 -45.58 12.61 -17.17
N THR A 4 -45.19 11.54 -16.48
CA THR A 4 -44.77 11.62 -15.07
C THR A 4 -43.42 12.35 -14.97
N LYS A 5 -43.44 13.61 -14.52
CA LYS A 5 -42.22 14.36 -14.15
C LYS A 5 -41.44 13.56 -13.11
N SER A 6 -40.25 13.09 -13.50
CA SER A 6 -39.30 12.49 -12.56
C SER A 6 -38.96 13.51 -11.47
N LYS A 7 -39.28 13.22 -10.20
CA LYS A 7 -38.90 14.08 -9.08
C LYS A 7 -37.38 14.03 -8.95
N HIS A 8 -36.74 15.17 -9.17
CA HIS A 8 -35.30 15.33 -9.04
C HIS A 8 -34.95 15.28 -7.54
N VAL A 9 -34.67 14.08 -7.02
CA VAL A 9 -34.20 13.88 -5.64
C VAL A 9 -32.85 14.59 -5.51
N PRO A 10 -32.66 15.51 -4.53
CA PRO A 10 -31.38 16.15 -4.29
C PRO A 10 -30.29 15.09 -4.10
N GLY A 11 -29.38 15.00 -5.06
CA GLY A 11 -28.44 13.90 -5.11
C GLY A 11 -27.47 13.98 -3.94
N ARG A 12 -27.48 12.97 -3.05
CA ARG A 12 -26.30 12.64 -2.24
C ARG A 12 -25.11 12.60 -3.20
N ALA A 13 -24.16 13.52 -3.03
CA ALA A 13 -23.00 13.65 -3.89
C ALA A 13 -22.11 12.41 -3.71
N LYS A 14 -22.40 11.34 -4.46
CA LYS A 14 -21.59 10.12 -4.51
C LYS A 14 -20.17 10.56 -4.79
N HIS A 15 -19.26 10.41 -3.83
CA HIS A 15 -17.83 10.64 -4.03
C HIS A 15 -17.42 9.83 -5.26
N ARG A 16 -17.13 10.55 -6.34
CA ARG A 16 -17.11 9.98 -7.68
C ARG A 16 -15.70 9.48 -7.96
N ILE A 17 -15.37 8.36 -7.30
CA ILE A 17 -14.11 7.64 -7.48
C ILE A 17 -13.84 7.51 -8.97
N ASN A 18 -12.68 8.00 -9.41
CA ASN A 18 -12.31 8.01 -10.82
C ASN A 18 -11.90 6.60 -11.31
N LYS A 19 -11.56 6.45 -12.60
CA LYS A 19 -11.12 5.14 -13.13
C LYS A 19 -9.80 4.64 -12.53
N ALA A 20 -9.03 5.50 -11.88
CA ALA A 20 -7.78 5.18 -11.18
C ALA A 20 -7.99 4.88 -9.69
N GLY A 21 -9.23 4.82 -9.19
CA GLY A 21 -9.53 4.53 -7.79
C GLY A 21 -9.38 5.73 -6.85
N GLU A 22 -9.12 6.92 -7.39
CA GLU A 22 -8.84 8.14 -6.63
C GLU A 22 -10.11 8.96 -6.37
N SER A 23 -10.16 9.66 -5.24
CA SER A 23 -11.24 10.61 -4.93
C SER A 23 -10.97 11.98 -5.59
N THR A 24 -12.00 12.80 -5.78
CA THR A 24 -11.83 14.18 -6.28
C THR A 24 -11.00 15.07 -5.35
N ILE A 25 -10.94 14.73 -4.05
CA ILE A 25 -10.06 15.40 -3.07
C ILE A 25 -8.60 14.99 -3.33
N LEU A 26 -8.35 13.69 -3.51
CA LEU A 26 -7.00 13.17 -3.76
C LEU A 26 -6.44 13.64 -5.11
N SER A 27 -7.25 13.68 -6.17
CA SER A 27 -6.78 14.23 -7.47
C SER A 27 -6.38 15.70 -7.35
N LYS A 28 -7.14 16.52 -6.60
CA LYS A 28 -6.76 17.91 -6.30
C LYS A 28 -5.49 18.01 -5.47
N HIS A 29 -5.31 17.13 -4.48
CA HIS A 29 -4.08 17.05 -3.70
C HIS A 29 -2.89 16.77 -4.63
N PHE A 30 -3.00 15.80 -5.56
CA PHE A 30 -1.95 15.50 -6.53
C PHE A 30 -1.65 16.65 -7.51
N ASP A 31 -2.64 17.47 -7.88
CA ASP A 31 -2.40 18.71 -8.63
C ASP A 31 -1.60 19.72 -7.80
N GLN A 32 -1.95 19.91 -6.52
CA GLN A 32 -1.21 20.78 -5.59
C GLN A 32 0.22 20.28 -5.32
N LEU A 33 0.42 18.97 -5.19
CA LEU A 33 1.77 18.38 -5.05
C LEU A 33 2.62 18.64 -6.29
N ARG A 34 2.03 18.54 -7.49
CA ARG A 34 2.73 18.87 -8.74
C ARG A 34 3.10 20.35 -8.79
N GLU A 35 2.18 21.26 -8.48
CA GLU A 35 2.44 22.71 -8.40
C GLU A 35 3.61 23.02 -7.43
N ILE A 36 3.58 22.43 -6.22
CA ILE A 36 4.66 22.56 -5.23
C ILE A 36 6.00 22.01 -5.76
N ASN A 37 5.99 20.91 -6.52
CA ASN A 37 7.21 20.34 -7.11
C ASN A 37 7.73 21.13 -8.34
N GLU A 38 6.88 21.90 -9.03
CA GLU A 38 7.25 22.72 -10.18
C GLU A 38 7.93 24.03 -9.75
N ASP A 39 7.45 24.66 -8.66
CA ASP A 39 8.07 25.87 -8.08
C ASP A 39 9.37 25.58 -7.31
N ASN A 40 9.49 24.40 -6.67
CA ASN A 40 10.66 24.06 -5.85
C ASN A 40 11.80 23.43 -6.67
N GLN A 41 12.89 24.20 -6.84
CA GLN A 41 14.18 23.76 -7.41
C GLN A 41 14.66 22.41 -6.82
N PRO A 42 15.35 21.57 -7.62
CA PRO A 42 15.21 20.12 -7.56
C PRO A 42 15.66 19.51 -6.24
N TYR A 43 14.68 18.97 -5.50
CA TYR A 43 14.82 17.94 -4.47
C TYR A 43 15.98 18.14 -3.49
N GLN A 44 16.20 19.37 -3.02
CA GLN A 44 17.03 19.52 -1.82
C GLN A 44 16.34 18.77 -0.68
N ASN A 45 17.12 17.95 0.04
CA ASN A 45 16.67 17.34 1.29
C ASN A 45 16.48 18.45 2.33
N ILE A 46 15.31 19.10 2.31
CA ILE A 46 14.87 20.04 3.34
C ILE A 46 15.05 19.29 4.67
N PRO A 47 15.90 19.78 5.59
CA PRO A 47 16.19 19.05 6.81
C PRO A 47 14.89 18.83 7.58
N TRP A 48 14.42 17.59 7.61
CA TRP A 48 13.27 17.22 8.42
C TRP A 48 13.65 17.47 9.86
N ASP A 49 12.91 18.34 10.55
CA ASP A 49 13.23 18.62 11.94
C ASP A 49 12.83 17.42 12.79
N VAL A 50 13.84 16.66 13.21
CA VAL A 50 13.73 15.45 14.03
C VAL A 50 14.07 15.85 15.44
N ASN A 51 13.13 15.67 16.37
CA ASN A 51 13.46 15.82 17.79
C ASN A 51 14.54 14.80 18.18
N LYS A 52 15.70 15.29 18.64
CA LYS A 52 16.86 14.44 18.95
C LYS A 52 16.76 13.79 20.32
N SER A 53 15.88 14.32 21.18
CA SER A 53 15.48 13.77 22.47
C SER A 53 14.53 12.59 22.27
N PHE A 54 14.44 11.68 23.24
CA PHE A 54 13.17 10.99 23.47
C PHE A 54 12.33 11.88 24.38
N GLU A 55 11.13 12.23 23.96
CA GLU A 55 10.20 13.01 24.75
C GLU A 55 9.28 12.11 25.59
N ALA A 56 8.53 12.72 26.51
CA ALA A 56 7.52 12.00 27.28
C ALA A 56 6.46 11.33 26.37
N VAL A 57 6.23 11.90 25.17
CA VAL A 57 5.33 11.33 24.16
C VAL A 57 5.90 10.06 23.52
N ASP A 58 7.19 10.00 23.15
CA ASP A 58 7.81 8.75 22.64
C ASP A 58 7.75 7.64 23.69
N LEU A 59 8.00 7.96 24.97
CA LEU A 59 7.94 7.00 26.07
C LEU A 59 6.51 6.49 26.32
N TYR A 60 5.51 7.38 26.19
CA TYR A 60 4.09 7.02 26.24
C TYR A 60 3.68 6.14 25.05
N GLU A 61 4.13 6.47 23.84
CA GLU A 61 3.92 5.67 22.63
C GLU A 61 4.42 4.24 22.83
N ILE A 62 5.69 4.09 23.25
CA ILE A 62 6.31 2.79 23.54
C ILE A 62 5.58 2.04 24.65
N ALA A 63 5.19 2.70 25.75
CA ALA A 63 4.56 2.04 26.89
C ALA A 63 3.17 1.47 26.55
N VAL A 64 2.31 2.27 25.90
CA VAL A 64 0.98 1.82 25.48
C VAL A 64 1.11 0.74 24.39
N MET A 65 2.06 0.90 23.45
CA MET A 65 2.35 -0.12 22.45
C MET A 65 2.77 -1.43 23.14
N ALA A 66 3.76 -1.43 24.02
CA ALA A 66 4.23 -2.65 24.68
C ALA A 66 3.10 -3.39 25.45
N LEU A 67 2.25 -2.63 26.15
CA LEU A 67 1.14 -3.16 26.95
C LEU A 67 0.05 -3.85 26.11
N PHE A 68 -0.34 -3.27 24.98
CA PHE A 68 -1.43 -3.81 24.15
C PHE A 68 -0.95 -4.68 22.99
N VAL A 69 0.26 -4.43 22.49
CA VAL A 69 0.78 -5.11 21.30
C VAL A 69 1.37 -6.47 21.62
N LEU A 70 2.24 -6.55 22.64
CA LEU A 70 2.96 -7.78 22.94
C LEU A 70 2.02 -8.97 23.29
N PRO A 71 0.94 -8.83 24.08
CA PRO A 71 0.04 -9.94 24.37
C PRO A 71 -0.69 -10.43 23.11
N GLN A 72 -1.18 -9.52 22.27
CA GLN A 72 -1.83 -9.90 21.01
C GLN A 72 -0.83 -10.59 20.07
N VAL A 73 0.44 -10.16 19.99
CA VAL A 73 1.47 -10.84 19.17
C VAL A 73 1.64 -12.31 19.62
N VAL A 74 1.68 -12.55 20.93
CA VAL A 74 1.88 -13.90 21.49
C VAL A 74 0.69 -14.83 21.22
N TYR A 75 -0.56 -14.34 21.36
CA TYR A 75 -1.75 -15.19 21.25
C TYR A 75 -2.38 -15.24 19.86
N VAL A 76 -2.41 -14.13 19.12
CA VAL A 76 -3.14 -14.02 17.86
C VAL A 76 -2.33 -14.65 16.72
N TYR A 77 -1.10 -14.18 16.47
CA TYR A 77 -0.24 -14.64 15.38
C TYR A 77 -0.22 -16.16 15.13
N PRO A 78 0.04 -17.05 16.12
CA PRO A 78 0.10 -18.49 15.86
C PRO A 78 -1.22 -19.09 15.39
N ILE A 79 -2.36 -18.53 15.81
CA ILE A 79 -3.70 -18.94 15.34
C ILE A 79 -3.83 -18.59 13.85
N LEU A 80 -3.43 -17.37 13.47
CA LEU A 80 -3.50 -16.88 12.10
C LEU A 80 -2.62 -17.70 11.15
N PHE A 81 -1.41 -18.07 11.60
CA PHE A 81 -0.49 -18.91 10.83
C PHE A 81 -1.14 -20.24 10.45
N ILE A 82 -1.81 -20.89 11.41
CA ILE A 82 -2.52 -22.15 11.18
C ILE A 82 -3.73 -21.94 10.27
N LEU A 83 -4.51 -20.88 10.46
CA LEU A 83 -5.73 -20.61 9.67
C LEU A 83 -5.44 -20.20 8.22
N LEU A 84 -4.29 -19.58 7.94
CA LEU A 84 -3.93 -19.14 6.59
C LEU A 84 -3.12 -20.15 5.76
N LEU A 85 -2.52 -21.17 6.38
CA LEU A 85 -1.84 -22.26 5.65
C LEU A 85 -2.75 -22.91 4.57
N PRO A 86 -4.02 -23.26 4.83
CA PRO A 86 -4.91 -23.84 3.80
C PRO A 86 -5.22 -22.91 2.61
N PRO A 87 -5.72 -21.66 2.77
CA PRO A 87 -5.99 -20.78 1.63
C PRO A 87 -4.71 -20.41 0.87
N VAL A 88 -3.60 -20.11 1.55
CA VAL A 88 -2.32 -19.80 0.90
C VAL A 88 -1.78 -21.01 0.13
N GLY A 89 -1.84 -22.21 0.73
CA GLY A 89 -1.47 -23.46 0.07
C GLY A 89 -2.29 -23.74 -1.19
N LEU A 90 -3.61 -23.53 -1.14
CA LEU A 90 -4.49 -23.67 -2.29
C LEU A 90 -4.18 -22.66 -3.41
N ASN A 91 -3.79 -21.43 -3.07
CA ASN A 91 -3.33 -20.44 -4.05
C ASN A 91 -2.01 -20.87 -4.72
N LEU A 92 -1.07 -21.46 -3.96
CA LEU A 92 0.17 -22.01 -4.50
C LEU A 92 -0.07 -23.20 -5.43
N LEU A 93 -0.98 -24.12 -5.07
CA LEU A 93 -1.37 -25.22 -5.95
C LEU A 93 -2.02 -24.72 -7.25
N TYR A 94 -2.94 -23.75 -7.15
CA TYR A 94 -3.60 -23.17 -8.32
C TYR A 94 -2.62 -22.51 -9.29
N ILE A 95 -1.71 -21.64 -8.80
CA ILE A 95 -0.75 -20.98 -9.69
C ILE A 95 0.29 -21.97 -10.23
N SER A 96 0.64 -23.01 -9.48
CA SER A 96 1.57 -24.04 -9.95
C SER A 96 0.98 -24.84 -11.11
N TRP A 97 -0.26 -25.35 -10.97
CA TRP A 97 -0.86 -26.30 -11.91
C TRP A 97 -1.80 -25.69 -12.97
N VAL A 98 -2.43 -24.54 -12.71
CA VAL A 98 -3.48 -23.98 -13.59
C VAL A 98 -3.02 -22.74 -14.38
N VAL A 99 -2.03 -22.01 -13.87
CA VAL A 99 -1.51 -20.80 -14.51
C VAL A 99 -0.30 -21.13 -15.41
N PRO A 100 -0.29 -20.73 -16.70
CA PRO A 100 0.83 -20.97 -17.62
C PRO A 100 2.16 -20.47 -17.07
N GLU A 101 3.24 -21.23 -17.28
CA GLU A 101 4.58 -21.01 -16.68
C GLU A 101 5.05 -19.55 -16.72
N LYS A 102 4.87 -18.90 -17.87
CA LYS A 102 5.03 -17.45 -18.06
C LYS A 102 3.63 -16.83 -18.24
N CYS A 103 3.24 -15.97 -17.32
CA CYS A 103 1.91 -15.35 -17.30
C CYS A 103 1.97 -13.93 -16.73
N ASP A 104 1.59 -12.92 -17.51
CA ASP A 104 1.60 -11.52 -17.06
C ASP A 104 0.42 -11.20 -16.13
N VAL A 105 -0.78 -11.72 -16.42
CA VAL A 105 -2.01 -11.50 -15.62
C VAL A 105 -2.77 -12.81 -15.45
N ILE A 106 -3.13 -13.16 -14.21
CA ILE A 106 -3.86 -14.41 -13.92
C ILE A 106 -5.25 -14.40 -14.60
N PRO A 107 -5.58 -15.38 -15.47
CA PRO A 107 -6.84 -15.37 -16.20
C PRO A 107 -8.07 -15.50 -15.28
N ARG A 108 -8.97 -14.50 -15.32
CA ARG A 108 -10.19 -14.41 -14.48
C ARG A 108 -11.34 -15.34 -14.95
N ASN A 109 -10.99 -16.57 -15.31
CA ASN A 109 -11.88 -17.60 -15.86
C ASN A 109 -12.71 -18.32 -14.77
N THR A 110 -13.53 -19.29 -15.16
CA THR A 110 -14.40 -20.04 -14.24
C THR A 110 -13.63 -20.81 -13.15
N LYS A 111 -12.43 -21.34 -13.45
CA LYS A 111 -11.57 -21.99 -12.45
C LYS A 111 -11.08 -20.98 -11.40
N PHE A 112 -10.66 -19.79 -11.84
CA PHE A 112 -10.27 -18.70 -10.93
C PHE A 112 -11.44 -18.20 -10.07
N ARG A 113 -12.66 -18.12 -10.62
CA ARG A 113 -13.86 -17.74 -9.87
C ARG A 113 -14.22 -18.79 -8.81
N CYS A 114 -14.10 -20.08 -9.14
CA CYS A 114 -14.26 -21.17 -8.19
C CYS A 114 -13.22 -21.08 -7.06
N LEU A 115 -11.94 -20.85 -7.39
CA LEU A 115 -10.88 -20.57 -6.41
C LEU A 115 -11.30 -19.42 -5.47
N CYS A 116 -11.76 -18.28 -6.00
CA CYS A 116 -12.20 -17.15 -5.16
C CYS A 116 -13.31 -17.54 -4.17
N ILE A 117 -14.30 -18.34 -4.60
CA ILE A 117 -15.38 -18.80 -3.71
C ILE A 117 -14.82 -19.67 -2.57
N VAL A 118 -13.92 -20.62 -2.89
CA VAL A 118 -13.27 -21.47 -1.88
C VAL A 118 -12.38 -20.65 -0.95
N GLN A 119 -11.61 -19.70 -1.48
CA GLN A 119 -10.77 -18.78 -0.71
C GLN A 119 -11.59 -17.93 0.26
N ALA A 120 -12.76 -17.42 -0.16
CA ALA A 120 -13.64 -16.63 0.71
C ALA A 120 -14.16 -17.45 1.91
N VAL A 121 -14.42 -18.75 1.72
CA VAL A 121 -14.80 -19.67 2.80
C VAL A 121 -13.61 -20.00 3.70
N LEU A 122 -12.45 -20.36 3.12
CA LEU A 122 -11.25 -20.74 3.88
C LEU A 122 -10.64 -19.57 4.69
N CYS A 123 -10.72 -18.33 4.20
CA CYS A 123 -10.23 -17.16 4.91
C CYS A 123 -11.22 -16.62 5.97
N PHE A 124 -12.46 -17.10 6.02
CA PHE A 124 -13.48 -16.57 6.95
C PHE A 124 -13.10 -16.73 8.45
N PRO A 125 -12.56 -17.87 8.92
CA PRO A 125 -12.12 -17.99 10.32
C PRO A 125 -10.98 -17.02 10.67
N ALA A 126 -10.02 -16.85 9.75
CA ALA A 126 -8.89 -15.94 9.90
C ALA A 126 -9.38 -14.49 10.04
N LEU A 127 -10.21 -14.03 9.08
CA LEU A 127 -10.93 -12.75 9.11
C LEU A 127 -11.62 -12.45 10.46
N VAL A 128 -12.28 -13.42 11.09
CA VAL A 128 -12.95 -13.20 12.38
C VAL A 128 -11.94 -12.88 13.50
N VAL A 129 -10.78 -13.54 13.50
CA VAL A 129 -9.69 -13.27 14.45
C VAL A 129 -9.03 -11.91 14.15
N ALA A 130 -8.70 -11.63 12.87
CA ALA A 130 -8.22 -10.32 12.41
C ALA A 130 -9.11 -9.16 12.92
N SER A 131 -10.41 -9.28 12.67
CA SER A 131 -11.42 -8.27 13.00
C SER A 131 -11.48 -7.99 14.50
N SER A 132 -11.42 -9.07 15.29
CA SER A 132 -11.49 -9.01 16.75
C SER A 132 -10.25 -8.34 17.33
N SER A 133 -9.05 -8.69 16.84
CA SER A 133 -7.79 -8.09 17.27
C SER A 133 -7.73 -6.58 16.94
N LEU A 134 -8.38 -6.12 15.85
CA LEU A 134 -8.48 -4.67 15.63
C LEU A 134 -9.48 -3.99 16.53
N ALA A 135 -10.66 -4.57 16.74
CA ALA A 135 -11.66 -3.93 17.60
C ALA A 135 -11.03 -3.53 18.95
N VAL A 136 -10.21 -4.43 19.51
CA VAL A 136 -9.35 -4.18 20.68
C VAL A 136 -8.31 -3.07 20.43
N SER A 137 -7.53 -3.16 19.36
CA SER A 137 -6.42 -2.22 19.12
C SER A 137 -6.84 -0.79 18.72
N ARG A 138 -7.89 -0.60 17.90
CA ARG A 138 -8.46 0.76 17.65
C ARG A 138 -9.12 1.29 18.89
N PHE A 139 -9.80 0.46 19.69
CA PHE A 139 -10.33 0.90 20.97
C PHE A 139 -9.22 1.41 21.90
N ALA A 140 -8.11 0.68 22.02
CA ALA A 140 -6.96 1.12 22.81
C ALA A 140 -6.35 2.43 22.27
N MET A 141 -5.98 2.51 20.99
CA MET A 141 -5.41 3.74 20.40
C MET A 141 -6.37 4.94 20.52
N LEU A 142 -7.68 4.74 20.35
CA LEU A 142 -8.68 5.79 20.54
C LEU A 142 -8.79 6.23 22.01
N PHE A 143 -8.84 5.27 22.95
CA PHE A 143 -8.94 5.54 24.37
C PHE A 143 -7.71 6.31 24.89
N PHE A 144 -6.50 5.81 24.62
CA PHE A 144 -5.27 6.46 25.06
C PHE A 144 -5.03 7.80 24.32
N GLY A 145 -5.35 7.89 23.03
CA GLY A 145 -5.31 9.16 22.28
C GLY A 145 -6.24 10.22 22.87
N ILE A 146 -7.48 9.87 23.22
CA ILE A 146 -8.42 10.80 23.87
C ILE A 146 -7.93 11.17 25.28
N VAL A 147 -7.47 10.22 26.09
CA VAL A 147 -6.95 10.49 27.45
C VAL A 147 -5.77 11.46 27.40
N TYR A 148 -4.88 11.33 26.42
CA TYR A 148 -3.79 12.28 26.19
C TYR A 148 -4.31 13.66 25.78
N CYS A 149 -5.23 13.74 24.80
CA CYS A 149 -5.84 15.00 24.37
C CYS A 149 -6.70 15.70 25.44
N MET A 150 -7.09 15.00 26.52
CA MET A 150 -7.75 15.59 27.69
C MET A 150 -6.77 16.17 28.73
N TRP A 151 -5.49 15.79 28.67
CA TRP A 151 -4.47 16.18 29.65
C TRP A 151 -3.52 17.26 29.13
N GLU A 152 -3.20 17.24 27.84
CA GLU A 152 -2.25 18.17 27.23
C GLU A 152 -2.95 19.37 26.56
N GLU A 153 -2.49 20.58 26.88
CA GLU A 153 -3.01 21.82 26.28
C GLU A 153 -2.68 21.90 24.78
N GLY A 154 -3.65 22.32 23.96
CA GLY A 154 -3.49 22.44 22.51
C GLY A 154 -3.64 21.13 21.71
N ALA A 155 -3.68 19.97 22.37
CA ALA A 155 -3.74 18.67 21.71
C ALA A 155 -5.00 18.47 20.84
N TRP A 156 -6.14 19.07 21.20
CA TRP A 156 -7.36 19.00 20.38
C TRP A 156 -7.25 19.83 19.08
N GLN A 157 -6.53 20.95 19.12
CA GLN A 157 -6.23 21.78 17.94
C GLN A 157 -5.24 21.05 17.01
N ARG A 158 -4.22 20.38 17.57
CA ARG A 158 -3.33 19.45 16.85
C ARG A 158 -4.14 18.33 16.19
N TYR A 159 -5.05 17.68 16.90
CA TYR A 159 -5.93 16.64 16.35
C TYR A 159 -6.77 17.15 15.15
N GLN A 160 -7.39 18.32 15.28
CA GLN A 160 -8.14 18.94 14.18
C GLN A 160 -7.28 19.38 12.98
N HIS A 161 -6.00 19.68 13.20
CA HIS A 161 -5.03 19.97 12.14
C HIS A 161 -4.61 18.68 11.42
N ASN A 162 -4.21 17.66 12.17
CA ASN A 162 -3.81 16.35 11.68
C ASN A 162 -4.90 15.69 10.82
N LEU A 163 -6.18 15.78 11.23
CA LEU A 163 -7.31 15.26 10.46
C LEU A 163 -7.40 15.85 9.03
N LYS A 164 -7.06 17.13 8.84
CA LYS A 164 -7.08 17.80 7.52
C LYS A 164 -5.93 17.32 6.63
N ILE A 165 -4.78 17.03 7.22
CA ILE A 165 -3.59 16.54 6.50
C ILE A 165 -3.85 15.12 5.96
N ILE A 166 -4.52 14.25 6.73
CA ILE A 166 -4.85 12.89 6.26
C ILE A 166 -6.10 12.82 5.36
N GLU A 167 -6.93 13.87 5.29
CA GLU A 167 -8.23 13.87 4.59
C GLU A 167 -8.17 13.33 3.14
N PRO A 168 -7.23 13.73 2.26
CA PRO A 168 -7.14 13.22 0.89
C PRO A 168 -7.01 11.68 0.83
N TYR A 169 -6.36 11.11 1.85
CA TYR A 169 -6.01 9.70 1.95
C TYR A 169 -7.00 8.87 2.79
N CYS A 170 -8.06 9.46 3.34
CA CYS A 170 -9.06 8.77 4.16
C CYS A 170 -10.07 7.90 3.36
N HIS A 171 -10.18 8.12 2.05
CA HIS A 171 -11.27 7.56 1.22
C HIS A 171 -10.82 6.47 0.23
N GLY A 172 -9.90 5.60 0.67
CA GLY A 172 -9.39 4.51 -0.15
C GLY A 172 -10.44 3.44 -0.48
N PRO A 173 -10.32 2.77 -1.64
CA PRO A 173 -11.24 1.72 -2.04
C PRO A 173 -11.19 0.54 -1.09
N LEU A 174 -12.38 0.00 -0.78
CA LEU A 174 -12.54 -1.17 0.07
C LEU A 174 -11.88 -2.39 -0.60
N VAL A 175 -10.78 -2.88 -0.02
CA VAL A 175 -9.97 -3.98 -0.57
C VAL A 175 -10.82 -5.22 -0.90
N LEU A 176 -11.84 -5.52 -0.08
CA LEU A 176 -12.82 -6.58 -0.35
C LEU A 176 -13.60 -6.46 -1.66
N SER A 177 -13.88 -5.24 -2.13
CA SER A 177 -14.55 -5.04 -3.42
C SER A 177 -13.70 -5.52 -4.60
N TYR A 178 -12.41 -5.78 -4.35
CA TYR A 178 -11.42 -6.28 -5.29
C TYR A 178 -10.80 -7.60 -4.77
N PHE A 179 -11.56 -8.40 -4.00
CA PHE A 179 -11.10 -9.69 -3.47
C PHE A 179 -10.51 -10.62 -4.54
N SER A 180 -11.00 -10.56 -5.78
CA SER A 180 -10.41 -11.27 -6.93
C SER A 180 -8.96 -10.84 -7.23
N ASP A 181 -8.65 -9.55 -7.10
CA ASP A 181 -7.28 -9.06 -7.22
C ASP A 181 -6.44 -9.60 -6.06
N CYS A 182 -6.96 -9.54 -4.82
CA CYS A 182 -6.27 -10.05 -3.64
C CYS A 182 -5.84 -11.51 -3.80
N VAL A 183 -6.76 -12.39 -4.21
CA VAL A 183 -6.49 -13.82 -4.46
C VAL A 183 -5.38 -14.03 -5.51
N ALA A 184 -5.34 -13.20 -6.56
CA ALA A 184 -4.26 -13.27 -7.55
C ALA A 184 -2.93 -12.70 -7.04
N GLY A 185 -2.96 -11.62 -6.25
CA GLY A 185 -1.77 -11.04 -5.61
C GLY A 185 -1.10 -12.05 -4.67
N VAL A 186 -1.90 -12.71 -3.83
CA VAL A 186 -1.45 -13.82 -2.97
C VAL A 186 -0.89 -14.96 -3.80
N ALA A 187 -1.61 -15.43 -4.84
CA ALA A 187 -1.15 -16.53 -5.68
C ALA A 187 0.20 -16.24 -6.36
N ALA A 188 0.37 -15.05 -6.94
CA ALA A 188 1.64 -14.64 -7.53
C ALA A 188 2.76 -14.50 -6.48
N MET A 189 2.47 -14.00 -5.27
CA MET A 189 3.48 -13.80 -4.24
C MET A 189 3.90 -15.09 -3.53
N VAL A 190 2.97 -16.00 -3.22
CA VAL A 190 3.31 -17.33 -2.68
C VAL A 190 4.12 -18.15 -3.69
N HIS A 191 3.91 -17.95 -4.99
CA HIS A 191 4.79 -18.53 -6.01
C HIS A 191 6.20 -17.91 -5.99
N ARG A 192 6.31 -16.60 -5.76
CA ARG A 192 7.60 -15.90 -5.62
C ARG A 192 8.37 -16.35 -4.37
N ARG A 193 7.79 -16.24 -3.16
CA ARG A 193 8.47 -16.49 -1.87
C ARG A 193 8.32 -17.91 -1.30
N GLY A 194 7.40 -18.71 -1.84
CA GLY A 194 7.11 -20.06 -1.34
C GLY A 194 6.19 -20.07 -0.12
N LEU A 195 5.62 -21.24 0.19
CA LEU A 195 4.52 -21.38 1.16
C LEU A 195 4.87 -20.87 2.55
N LEU A 196 5.97 -21.33 3.15
CA LEU A 196 6.26 -21.04 4.57
C LEU A 196 6.76 -19.61 4.78
N GLU A 197 7.61 -19.09 3.90
CA GLU A 197 8.08 -17.70 4.01
C GLU A 197 6.94 -16.70 3.77
N PHE A 198 6.11 -16.96 2.75
CA PHE A 198 4.92 -16.15 2.50
C PHE A 198 3.90 -16.31 3.63
N THR A 199 3.56 -17.52 4.08
CA THR A 199 2.57 -17.68 5.17
C THR A 199 3.10 -17.16 6.49
N SER A 200 4.42 -17.14 6.72
CA SER A 200 5.02 -16.31 7.76
C SER A 200 4.64 -14.85 7.48
N SER A 201 5.17 -14.18 6.45
CA SER A 201 4.90 -12.76 6.13
C SER A 201 3.42 -12.37 5.91
N PHE A 202 2.52 -13.34 5.73
CA PHE A 202 1.08 -13.20 5.43
C PHE A 202 0.13 -13.73 6.51
N SER A 203 0.60 -14.46 7.52
CA SER A 203 -0.13 -14.59 8.81
C SER A 203 0.51 -13.78 9.92
N LEU A 204 1.74 -13.36 9.65
CA LEU A 204 2.05 -11.97 9.78
C LEU A 204 0.90 -11.13 9.09
N SER A 205 0.77 -10.92 7.76
CA SER A 205 -0.34 -10.08 7.18
C SER A 205 -1.67 -10.72 6.72
N GLU A 206 -2.64 -10.86 7.64
CA GLU A 206 -4.02 -11.15 7.24
C GLU A 206 -4.76 -9.94 6.59
N PHE A 207 -6.05 -9.75 6.91
CA PHE A 207 -7.04 -9.55 5.86
C PHE A 207 -8.24 -8.68 6.28
N ILE A 208 -8.64 -7.81 5.34
CA ILE A 208 -9.92 -7.06 5.25
C ILE A 208 -10.01 -5.80 6.12
N HIS A 209 -10.42 -4.68 5.52
CA HIS A 209 -11.17 -3.61 6.19
C HIS A 209 -12.39 -3.29 5.33
N SER A 210 -13.56 -3.75 5.78
CA SER A 210 -14.84 -3.18 5.37
C SER A 210 -15.96 -3.70 6.25
N TYR A 211 -16.52 -2.80 7.04
CA TYR A 211 -17.96 -2.67 7.12
C TYR A 211 -18.26 -1.19 7.43
N GLY A 212 -19.44 -0.68 7.06
CA GLY A 212 -19.90 0.69 7.36
C GLY A 212 -19.16 1.87 6.72
N LYS A 213 -19.64 3.07 7.05
CA LYS A 213 -19.17 4.39 6.61
C LYS A 213 -19.69 5.42 7.62
N GLN A 214 -18.82 6.25 8.18
CA GLN A 214 -19.14 7.66 8.45
C GLN A 214 -17.87 8.37 8.95
N CYS A 215 -17.89 9.71 8.90
CA CYS A 215 -17.06 10.53 9.79
C CYS A 215 -17.79 10.65 11.13
N PHE A 216 -17.09 10.63 12.26
CA PHE A 216 -17.70 10.82 13.59
C PHE A 216 -17.11 11.94 14.40
N CYS A 217 -17.81 12.59 15.35
CA CYS A 217 -19.21 12.59 15.85
C CYS A 217 -20.37 11.83 15.13
N PRO A 218 -21.23 11.08 15.86
CA PRO A 218 -21.12 9.64 16.17
C PRO A 218 -22.09 8.67 15.42
N ALA A 219 -21.86 7.35 15.58
CA ALA A 219 -22.66 6.16 15.18
C ALA A 219 -22.66 5.67 13.69
N ASP A 220 -22.25 4.40 13.46
CA ASP A 220 -22.08 3.63 12.18
C ASP A 220 -20.64 3.43 11.63
N ASP A 221 -19.69 2.96 12.46
CA ASP A 221 -18.76 1.83 12.24
C ASP A 221 -18.06 1.57 10.83
N HIS A 222 -17.13 0.64 10.56
CA HIS A 222 -16.41 -0.39 11.32
C HIS A 222 -14.95 -0.59 10.76
N VAL A 223 -13.94 -0.59 11.65
CA VAL A 223 -12.94 -1.68 11.84
C VAL A 223 -12.09 -2.26 10.65
N LEU A 224 -10.74 -2.06 10.68
CA LEU A 224 -9.55 -2.98 10.52
C LEU A 224 -8.27 -2.15 10.12
N PHE A 225 -6.97 -2.35 10.44
CA PHE A 225 -5.98 -3.44 10.72
C PHE A 225 -5.25 -4.15 9.54
N ASN A 226 -3.89 -4.35 9.58
CA ASN A 226 -3.09 -5.39 8.84
C ASN A 226 -1.65 -5.72 9.36
N THR A 227 -1.18 -7.00 9.30
CA THR A 227 0.17 -7.60 9.70
C THR A 227 0.15 -8.34 11.08
N PRO A 228 1.16 -8.57 11.99
CA PRO A 228 0.84 -8.84 13.41
C PRO A 228 1.67 -8.00 14.40
N VAL A 229 2.34 -6.90 14.08
CA VAL A 229 2.30 -5.99 12.93
C VAL A 229 0.89 -5.60 12.39
N PHE A 230 -0.23 -6.23 12.74
CA PHE A 230 -1.63 -5.78 12.79
C PHE A 230 -1.69 -4.92 14.02
N ILE A 231 -1.16 -5.56 15.03
CA ILE A 231 -0.84 -5.07 16.29
C ILE A 231 0.35 -4.10 16.01
N ILE A 232 1.59 -4.56 15.74
CA ILE A 232 2.71 -3.60 15.52
C ILE A 232 2.54 -2.53 14.36
N ASN A 233 2.07 -2.72 13.11
CA ASN A 233 1.96 -1.65 12.06
C ASN A 233 0.76 -0.72 12.24
N PRO A 234 -0.50 -1.13 12.43
CA PRO A 234 -1.54 -0.18 12.84
C PRO A 234 -1.14 0.61 14.08
N TRP A 235 -0.30 0.07 14.96
CA TRP A 235 0.37 0.87 15.97
C TRP A 235 1.54 1.72 15.37
N ILE A 236 2.45 1.24 14.52
CA ILE A 236 3.48 2.09 13.90
C ILE A 236 2.81 3.23 13.09
N LYS A 237 1.92 2.91 12.15
CA LYS A 237 1.09 3.83 11.36
C LYS A 237 0.19 4.77 12.17
N TYR A 238 -0.67 4.27 13.07
CA TYR A 238 -1.66 5.14 13.75
C TYR A 238 -1.22 5.59 15.17
N TRP A 239 -0.13 5.04 15.70
CA TRP A 239 0.39 5.34 17.04
C TRP A 239 1.80 5.94 17.05
N ILE A 240 2.65 5.71 16.04
CA ILE A 240 4.02 6.27 15.95
C ILE A 240 4.18 7.30 14.80
N THR A 241 4.04 6.86 13.54
CA THR A 241 4.33 7.64 12.32
C THR A 241 3.17 8.51 11.87
N GLY A 242 1.93 8.19 12.22
CA GLY A 242 0.73 8.92 11.78
C GLY A 242 -0.26 9.13 12.92
N ASN A 243 0.23 9.34 14.14
CA ASN A 243 -0.60 9.51 15.33
C ASN A 243 -1.29 10.87 15.35
N ILE A 244 -2.56 10.87 14.95
CA ILE A 244 -3.38 12.07 14.87
C ILE A 244 -3.65 12.75 16.23
N TYR A 245 -3.43 12.08 17.36
CA TYR A 245 -3.67 12.64 18.70
C TYR A 245 -2.42 13.26 19.32
N LEU A 246 -1.32 12.52 19.28
CA LEU A 246 -0.15 12.80 20.11
C LEU A 246 0.78 13.86 19.51
N THR A 247 1.04 13.81 18.20
CA THR A 247 2.11 14.59 17.57
C THR A 247 1.61 15.42 16.40
N ASN A 248 2.34 16.45 16.01
CA ASN A 248 2.04 17.15 14.76
C ASN A 248 2.44 16.24 13.59
N LEU A 249 1.52 16.05 12.65
CA LEU A 249 1.80 15.41 11.37
C LEU A 249 2.10 16.48 10.31
N SER A 250 2.92 16.14 9.33
CA SER A 250 3.06 16.90 8.09
C SER A 250 3.46 15.98 6.93
N GLU A 251 3.43 16.47 5.69
CA GLU A 251 3.81 15.68 4.52
C GLU A 251 5.30 15.89 4.17
N ARG A 252 6.02 14.79 4.02
CA ARG A 252 7.45 14.72 3.68
C ARG A 252 7.64 14.22 2.26
N PHE A 253 8.42 14.94 1.47
CA PHE A 253 8.97 14.39 0.24
C PHE A 253 10.22 13.54 0.51
N VAL A 254 10.31 12.37 -0.14
CA VAL A 254 11.50 11.52 -0.20
C VAL A 254 11.65 11.04 -1.65
N THR A 255 12.85 11.09 -2.21
CA THR A 255 13.12 10.52 -3.54
C THR A 255 14.42 9.73 -3.55
N GLN A 256 14.42 8.65 -4.31
CA GLN A 256 15.51 7.69 -4.40
C GLN A 256 15.69 7.33 -5.88
N ILE A 257 16.95 7.32 -6.34
CA ILE A 257 17.28 7.24 -7.77
C ILE A 257 18.33 6.14 -7.98
N GLY A 258 18.04 5.19 -8.87
CA GLY A 258 18.93 4.10 -9.26
C GLY A 258 19.87 4.47 -10.42
N SER A 259 20.67 3.51 -10.92
CA SER A 259 21.55 3.73 -12.09
C SER A 259 21.28 2.71 -13.21
N ALA A 260 21.12 3.17 -14.46
CA ALA A 260 20.72 2.33 -15.60
C ALA A 260 21.25 2.83 -16.97
N GLU A 261 22.50 3.27 -17.00
CA GLU A 261 23.13 4.06 -18.08
C GLU A 261 23.16 3.41 -19.49
N THR A 262 23.04 2.09 -19.60
CA THR A 262 23.37 1.34 -20.84
C THR A 262 22.16 0.88 -21.66
N MET A 263 20.94 1.33 -21.35
CA MET A 263 19.70 0.78 -21.93
C MET A 263 18.76 1.82 -22.55
N THR A 264 17.97 1.39 -23.54
CA THR A 264 16.87 2.21 -24.08
C THR A 264 15.69 2.28 -23.11
N MET A 265 14.94 3.38 -23.18
CA MET A 265 13.81 3.66 -22.30
C MET A 265 12.76 2.53 -22.31
N ASP A 266 12.34 2.08 -23.50
CA ASP A 266 11.37 0.99 -23.65
C ASP A 266 11.83 -0.34 -23.05
N GLN A 267 13.11 -0.69 -23.23
CA GLN A 267 13.66 -1.92 -22.65
C GLN A 267 13.70 -1.82 -21.12
N MET A 268 14.04 -0.66 -20.57
CA MET A 268 14.06 -0.40 -19.13
C MET A 268 12.64 -0.48 -18.54
N CYS A 269 11.69 0.24 -19.12
CA CYS A 269 10.27 0.22 -18.74
C CYS A 269 9.65 -1.19 -18.84
N ARG A 270 10.10 -2.00 -19.83
CA ARG A 270 9.68 -3.40 -19.98
C ARG A 270 10.33 -4.32 -18.95
N ARG A 271 11.61 -4.13 -18.59
CA ARG A 271 12.29 -4.93 -17.55
C ARG A 271 11.79 -4.60 -16.14
N VAL A 272 11.56 -3.32 -15.81
CA VAL A 272 10.89 -2.92 -14.55
C VAL A 272 9.52 -3.57 -14.44
N ARG A 273 8.64 -3.40 -15.45
CA ARG A 273 7.30 -4.03 -15.45
C ARG A 273 7.34 -5.55 -15.38
N ASN A 274 8.31 -6.21 -16.02
CA ASN A 274 8.50 -7.66 -15.91
C ASN A 274 8.85 -8.11 -14.48
N TYR A 275 9.60 -7.31 -13.73
CA TYR A 275 9.97 -7.59 -12.34
C TYR A 275 8.74 -7.41 -11.43
N ILE A 276 8.12 -6.23 -11.47
CA ILE A 276 7.05 -5.85 -10.53
C ILE A 276 5.69 -6.47 -10.89
N SER A 277 5.29 -6.53 -12.17
CA SER A 277 3.88 -6.78 -12.55
C SER A 277 3.57 -8.21 -13.01
N ARG A 278 4.57 -9.00 -13.39
CA ARG A 278 4.35 -10.35 -13.91
C ARG A 278 3.86 -11.31 -12.80
N ALA A 279 2.70 -11.92 -13.02
CA ALA A 279 2.09 -12.86 -12.08
C ALA A 279 2.87 -14.20 -11.95
N LYS A 280 3.31 -14.78 -13.08
CA LYS A 280 4.14 -15.99 -13.10
C LYS A 280 5.34 -15.81 -14.03
N SER A 281 6.54 -15.99 -13.48
CA SER A 281 7.83 -15.84 -14.17
C SER A 281 8.56 -17.18 -14.23
N LEU A 282 9.40 -17.35 -15.28
CA LEU A 282 10.32 -18.48 -15.42
C LEU A 282 11.18 -18.65 -14.17
N ASP A 283 11.51 -19.89 -13.82
CA ASP A 283 11.99 -20.23 -12.47
C ASP A 283 13.30 -19.53 -12.08
N ALA A 284 14.23 -19.32 -13.01
CA ALA A 284 15.45 -18.54 -12.77
C ALA A 284 15.15 -17.05 -12.46
N THR A 285 14.25 -16.42 -13.22
CA THR A 285 13.79 -15.04 -12.94
C THR A 285 13.03 -14.98 -11.61
N ARG A 286 12.22 -16.00 -11.30
CA ARG A 286 11.48 -16.10 -10.03
C ARG A 286 12.42 -16.13 -8.84
N ARG A 287 13.43 -17.02 -8.86
CA ARG A 287 14.47 -17.14 -7.81
C ARG A 287 15.29 -15.86 -7.64
N TYR A 288 15.56 -15.13 -8.73
CA TYR A 288 16.21 -13.83 -8.65
C TYR A 288 15.32 -12.79 -7.97
N ILE A 289 14.07 -12.62 -8.41
CA ILE A 289 13.14 -11.65 -7.82
C ILE A 289 12.87 -11.99 -6.34
N SER A 290 12.76 -13.28 -5.99
CA SER A 290 12.53 -13.71 -4.62
C SER A 290 13.71 -13.48 -3.68
N SER A 291 14.95 -13.34 -4.17
CA SER A 291 16.13 -13.07 -3.33
C SER A 291 16.29 -11.61 -2.90
N ALA A 292 15.47 -10.70 -3.45
CA ALA A 292 15.42 -9.33 -2.99
C ALA A 292 14.90 -9.26 -1.53
N PHE A 293 15.39 -8.31 -0.74
CA PHE A 293 14.75 -8.01 0.54
C PHE A 293 13.29 -7.56 0.35
N PHE A 294 13.03 -6.78 -0.71
CA PHE A 294 11.70 -6.35 -1.12
C PHE A 294 11.28 -6.98 -2.46
N CYS A 295 10.12 -7.60 -2.49
CA CYS A 295 9.50 -8.23 -3.64
C CYS A 295 8.12 -7.60 -3.90
N PRO A 296 8.01 -6.55 -4.73
CA PRO A 296 6.73 -5.98 -5.13
C PRO A 296 6.03 -6.83 -6.20
N HIS A 297 4.72 -7.07 -6.03
CA HIS A 297 3.85 -7.62 -7.07
C HIS A 297 2.65 -6.72 -7.37
N PHE A 298 2.88 -5.75 -8.26
CA PHE A 298 1.89 -4.77 -8.71
C PHE A 298 1.23 -5.28 -10.00
N GLN A 299 0.25 -6.17 -9.87
CA GLN A 299 -0.42 -6.82 -11.00
C GLN A 299 -1.16 -5.80 -11.88
N TYR A 300 -1.19 -6.03 -13.19
CA TYR A 300 -1.98 -5.18 -14.09
C TYR A 300 -3.50 -5.30 -13.80
N PRO A 301 -4.29 -4.24 -14.08
CA PRO A 301 -5.75 -4.29 -14.03
C PRO A 301 -6.33 -5.39 -14.94
N PRO A 302 -7.43 -6.08 -14.55
CA PRO A 302 -8.06 -7.08 -15.40
C PRO A 302 -8.57 -6.47 -16.73
N PRO A 303 -8.19 -6.96 -17.92
CA PRO A 303 -8.48 -6.32 -19.24
C PRO A 303 -9.96 -6.09 -19.63
N ARG A 304 -10.90 -6.58 -18.82
CA ARG A 304 -12.36 -6.43 -19.01
C ARG A 304 -13.02 -5.48 -18.00
N GLU A 305 -12.26 -5.00 -17.02
CA GLU A 305 -12.72 -4.08 -16.00
C GLU A 305 -12.19 -2.68 -16.33
N ASN A 306 -13.09 -1.69 -16.42
CA ASN A 306 -12.84 -0.37 -16.99
C ASN A 306 -12.11 0.57 -15.98
N ARG A 307 -10.99 0.09 -15.45
CA ARG A 307 -10.18 0.69 -14.37
C ARG A 307 -8.68 0.63 -14.67
N PHE A 308 -7.93 1.58 -14.13
CA PHE A 308 -6.48 1.71 -14.31
C PHE A 308 -5.66 1.19 -13.10
N PHE A 309 -6.33 0.75 -12.04
CA PHE A 309 -5.72 0.21 -10.84
C PHE A 309 -6.03 -1.27 -10.62
N ALA A 310 -5.15 -1.94 -9.86
CA ALA A 310 -5.40 -3.23 -9.24
C ALA A 310 -5.05 -3.18 -7.76
N VAL A 311 -5.58 -4.12 -6.97
CA VAL A 311 -4.99 -4.40 -5.66
C VAL A 311 -3.75 -5.27 -5.89
N GLY A 312 -2.57 -4.67 -5.78
CA GLY A 312 -1.29 -5.39 -5.79
C GLY A 312 -1.01 -6.03 -4.43
N LEU A 313 0.08 -6.79 -4.34
CA LEU A 313 0.63 -7.26 -3.08
C LEU A 313 2.15 -7.07 -3.11
N GLU A 314 2.72 -6.50 -2.06
CA GLU A 314 4.17 -6.36 -1.88
C GLU A 314 4.64 -7.23 -0.71
N HIS A 315 5.94 -7.55 -0.64
CA HIS A 315 6.50 -8.45 0.37
C HIS A 315 7.94 -8.08 0.75
N SER A 316 8.18 -7.81 2.04
CA SER A 316 9.49 -7.65 2.66
C SER A 316 9.64 -8.64 3.82
N THR A 317 9.80 -8.15 5.06
CA THR A 317 9.38 -8.86 6.29
C THR A 317 7.87 -8.78 6.52
N ILE A 318 7.20 -7.85 5.82
CA ILE A 318 5.75 -7.62 5.81
C ILE A 318 5.23 -7.98 4.42
N ALA A 319 4.12 -8.71 4.30
CA ALA A 319 3.32 -8.64 3.07
C ALA A 319 2.22 -7.56 3.21
N ALA A 320 1.93 -6.84 2.13
CA ALA A 320 1.04 -5.67 2.18
C ALA A 320 0.25 -5.50 0.87
N PHE A 321 -1.09 -5.45 0.93
CA PHE A 321 -1.88 -5.19 -0.27
C PHE A 321 -1.92 -3.69 -0.56
N VAL A 322 -1.43 -3.35 -1.75
CA VAL A 322 -1.30 -1.97 -2.22
C VAL A 322 -2.42 -1.61 -3.18
N HIS A 323 -2.79 -0.34 -3.22
CA HIS A 323 -3.63 0.20 -4.29
C HIS A 323 -2.74 0.74 -5.42
N ALA A 324 -2.48 -0.11 -6.43
CA ALA A 324 -1.51 0.16 -7.49
C ALA A 324 -2.21 0.58 -8.80
N THR A 325 -2.04 1.83 -9.20
CA THR A 325 -2.47 2.41 -10.47
C THR A 325 -1.35 2.30 -11.50
N HIS A 326 -1.66 1.75 -12.68
CA HIS A 326 -0.69 1.62 -13.78
C HIS A 326 -0.89 2.73 -14.82
N PHE A 327 0.11 3.61 -14.96
CA PHE A 327 0.15 4.62 -16.02
C PHE A 327 0.25 3.98 -17.42
N GLN A 328 0.95 2.85 -17.52
CA GLN A 328 0.96 2.02 -18.72
C GLN A 328 0.29 0.68 -18.43
N ALA A 329 -0.86 0.43 -19.07
CA ALA A 329 -1.52 -0.86 -19.04
C ALA A 329 -0.66 -1.96 -19.72
N ALA A 330 -1.11 -3.22 -19.64
CA ALA A 330 -0.54 -4.31 -20.43
C ALA A 330 -0.60 -3.96 -21.94
N PRO A 331 0.32 -4.48 -22.79
CA PRO A 331 0.40 -4.10 -24.21
C PRO A 331 -0.95 -4.18 -24.96
N ASP A 332 -1.68 -5.28 -24.76
CA ASP A 332 -2.97 -5.57 -25.40
C ASP A 332 -4.13 -4.66 -24.91
N CYS A 333 -3.86 -3.73 -24.00
CA CYS A 333 -4.83 -2.76 -23.48
C CYS A 333 -4.55 -1.31 -23.94
N ILE A 334 -3.44 -1.06 -24.65
CA ILE A 334 -2.98 0.30 -24.99
C ILE A 334 -3.96 1.04 -25.91
N GLU A 335 -4.65 0.36 -26.83
CA GLU A 335 -5.58 1.01 -27.78
C GLU A 335 -6.75 1.74 -27.10
N ARG A 336 -7.11 1.38 -25.86
CA ARG A 336 -8.17 2.06 -25.11
C ARG A 336 -7.71 3.36 -24.42
N SER A 337 -6.42 3.68 -24.47
CA SER A 337 -5.85 4.79 -23.68
C SER A 337 -6.22 6.19 -24.19
N ILE A 338 -6.26 6.37 -25.52
CA ILE A 338 -6.15 7.68 -26.20
C ILE A 338 -7.34 8.65 -25.94
N SER A 339 -8.43 8.18 -25.32
CA SER A 339 -9.67 8.95 -25.12
C SER A 339 -10.00 9.34 -23.67
N LEU A 340 -9.09 9.10 -22.72
CA LEU A 340 -9.32 9.33 -21.29
C LEU A 340 -8.23 10.18 -20.67
N SER A 341 -8.59 11.04 -19.72
CA SER A 341 -7.63 11.72 -18.84
C SER A 341 -6.91 10.68 -17.99
N TYR A 342 -5.67 10.36 -18.35
CA TYR A 342 -4.82 9.48 -17.56
C TYR A 342 -4.46 10.14 -16.22
N PRO A 343 -4.06 9.34 -15.21
CA PRO A 343 -3.44 9.89 -14.01
C PRO A 343 -2.21 10.69 -14.43
N THR A 344 -2.14 11.97 -14.07
CA THR A 344 -0.98 12.83 -14.29
C THR A 344 0.08 12.49 -13.26
N CYS A 345 1.29 12.11 -13.68
CA CYS A 345 2.44 11.90 -12.79
C CYS A 345 2.72 13.15 -11.94
N ILE A 346 3.15 12.96 -10.69
CA ILE A 346 3.41 14.04 -9.73
C ILE A 346 4.87 14.48 -9.78
N SER A 347 5.78 13.57 -10.19
CA SER A 347 7.21 13.83 -10.34
C SER A 347 7.55 14.71 -11.56
N PRO A 348 8.13 15.91 -11.39
CA PRO A 348 8.63 16.71 -12.51
C PRO A 348 9.87 16.12 -13.19
N THR A 349 10.58 15.16 -12.57
CA THR A 349 11.77 14.51 -13.17
C THR A 349 11.46 13.28 -14.01
N ALA A 350 10.24 12.73 -13.92
CA ALA A 350 9.80 11.61 -14.74
C ALA A 350 9.84 11.93 -16.25
N GLU A 351 10.36 10.98 -17.02
CA GLU A 351 10.18 10.91 -18.48
C GLU A 351 9.10 9.87 -18.83
N VAL A 352 9.10 8.71 -18.13
CA VAL A 352 8.10 7.65 -18.30
C VAL A 352 7.60 7.14 -16.95
N PRO A 353 6.37 7.46 -16.53
CA PRO A 353 5.79 6.92 -15.30
C PRO A 353 5.32 5.46 -15.49
N ILE A 354 5.56 4.60 -14.49
CA ILE A 354 5.29 3.15 -14.58
C ILE A 354 4.09 2.77 -13.72
N TYR A 355 4.10 3.12 -12.43
CA TYR A 355 3.00 2.90 -11.50
C TYR A 355 2.95 3.96 -10.39
N ARG A 356 1.77 4.14 -9.81
CA ARG A 356 1.51 4.88 -8.57
C ARG A 356 0.92 3.92 -7.55
N VAL A 357 1.45 3.89 -6.33
CA VAL A 357 0.79 3.28 -5.17
C VAL A 357 0.22 4.40 -4.30
N VAL A 358 -1.06 4.30 -3.93
CA VAL A 358 -1.66 5.20 -2.94
C VAL A 358 -1.63 4.53 -1.57
N LEU A 359 -0.87 5.12 -0.65
CA LEU A 359 -0.77 4.68 0.73
C LEU A 359 -1.92 5.28 1.55
N TRP A 360 -3.15 4.81 1.29
CA TRP A 360 -4.35 5.33 1.96
C TRP A 360 -4.25 5.28 3.49
N PHE A 361 -4.78 6.29 4.20
CA PHE A 361 -4.85 6.29 5.67
C PHE A 361 -5.68 5.12 6.17
N ASN A 362 -6.84 4.89 5.55
CA ASN A 362 -7.69 3.73 5.82
C ASN A 362 -7.16 2.40 5.26
N ASN A 363 -6.01 2.38 4.58
CA ASN A 363 -5.27 1.14 4.29
C ASN A 363 -4.13 0.94 5.31
N PRO A 364 -4.30 0.03 6.28
CA PRO A 364 -3.34 -0.28 7.33
C PRO A 364 -2.25 -1.27 6.93
N TYR A 365 -2.24 -1.82 5.69
CA TYR A 365 -1.14 -2.67 5.21
C TYR A 365 0.19 -1.92 5.24
N HIS A 366 0.15 -0.66 4.83
CA HIS A 366 1.31 0.22 4.76
C HIS A 366 1.67 0.77 6.15
N ILE A 367 2.97 1.00 6.36
CA ILE A 367 3.50 1.69 7.56
C ILE A 367 3.15 3.19 7.55
N TYR A 368 3.01 3.77 6.35
CA TYR A 368 2.82 5.21 6.14
C TYR A 368 1.46 5.54 5.52
N THR A 369 1.15 6.83 5.49
CA THR A 369 0.07 7.41 4.68
C THR A 369 0.69 8.32 3.63
N GLY A 370 0.12 8.42 2.42
CA GLY A 370 0.69 9.24 1.35
C GLY A 370 0.50 8.67 -0.05
N VAL A 371 1.38 9.06 -0.97
CA VAL A 371 1.45 8.56 -2.35
C VAL A 371 2.90 8.26 -2.75
N VAL A 372 3.08 7.22 -3.54
CA VAL A 372 4.37 6.73 -4.04
C VAL A 372 4.25 6.53 -5.54
N GLU A 373 5.25 6.96 -6.31
CA GLU A 373 5.34 6.66 -7.75
C GLU A 373 6.63 5.89 -8.04
N ALA A 374 6.66 5.12 -9.13
CA ALA A 374 7.92 4.75 -9.74
C ALA A 374 7.89 5.08 -11.22
N ASN A 375 8.91 5.80 -11.65
CA ASN A 375 9.06 6.31 -12.99
C ASN A 375 10.47 5.96 -13.50
N ILE A 376 10.72 6.13 -14.79
CA ILE A 376 12.07 6.36 -15.26
C ILE A 376 12.23 7.86 -15.46
N SER A 377 13.28 8.44 -14.87
CA SER A 377 13.58 9.86 -14.94
C SER A 377 14.13 10.25 -16.31
N LYS A 378 14.15 11.55 -16.60
CA LYS A 378 14.83 12.18 -17.75
C LYS A 378 16.34 11.88 -17.81
N GLY A 379 16.93 11.43 -16.70
CA GLY A 379 18.30 10.91 -16.63
C GLY A 379 18.44 9.45 -17.06
N LYS A 380 17.36 8.80 -17.53
CA LYS A 380 17.28 7.35 -17.83
C LYS A 380 17.64 6.49 -16.63
N GLN A 381 17.08 6.84 -15.47
CA GLN A 381 17.32 6.17 -14.20
C GLN A 381 15.98 5.82 -13.54
N PRO A 382 15.79 4.63 -12.94
CA PRO A 382 14.62 4.36 -12.12
C PRO A 382 14.57 5.34 -10.94
N GLU A 383 13.48 6.09 -10.82
CA GLU A 383 13.21 6.98 -9.69
C GLU A 383 12.01 6.47 -8.89
N HIS A 384 12.05 6.66 -7.56
CA HIS A 384 10.98 6.29 -6.64
C HIS A 384 10.62 7.46 -5.71
N PRO A 385 9.93 8.49 -6.22
CA PRO A 385 9.49 9.62 -5.42
C PRO A 385 8.26 9.27 -4.58
N MET A 386 8.25 9.77 -3.35
CA MET A 386 7.29 9.46 -2.30
C MET A 386 6.90 10.74 -1.55
N TRP A 387 5.60 10.96 -1.36
CA TRP A 387 5.04 12.04 -0.57
C TRP A 387 4.30 11.38 0.61
N LEU A 388 4.89 11.46 1.80
CA LEU A 388 4.54 10.63 2.96
C LEU A 388 4.13 11.51 4.15
N ILE A 389 2.94 11.30 4.69
CA ILE A 389 2.54 11.92 5.95
C ILE A 389 3.27 11.22 7.09
N SER A 390 4.01 11.99 7.90
CA SER A 390 4.77 11.52 9.05
C SER A 390 4.65 12.46 10.25
N SER A 391 4.74 11.87 11.44
CA SER A 391 5.02 12.50 12.72
C SER A 391 6.42 13.11 12.74
N HIS A 392 6.59 14.18 13.52
CA HIS A 392 7.89 14.79 13.86
C HIS A 392 8.56 14.17 15.10
N ASN A 393 7.92 13.20 15.79
CA ASN A 393 8.54 12.51 16.92
C ASN A 393 9.79 11.73 16.47
N ARG A 394 10.61 11.36 17.46
CA ARG A 394 11.89 10.72 17.17
C ARG A 394 11.70 9.34 16.56
N LEU A 395 10.74 8.58 17.06
CA LEU A 395 10.44 7.21 16.64
C LEU A 395 10.07 7.10 15.15
N ALA A 396 9.35 8.09 14.60
CA ALA A 396 8.92 8.13 13.21
C ALA A 396 9.98 8.71 12.25
N ALA A 397 10.81 9.63 12.74
CA ALA A 397 11.61 10.50 11.87
C ALA A 397 13.14 10.35 11.98
N ASP A 398 13.70 9.78 13.05
CA ASP A 398 15.15 9.54 13.20
C ASP A 398 15.60 8.36 12.31
N PRO A 399 16.34 8.59 11.20
CA PRO A 399 16.61 7.56 10.19
C PRO A 399 17.52 6.41 10.66
N ARG A 400 17.94 6.42 11.93
CA ARG A 400 18.66 5.32 12.59
C ARG A 400 17.72 4.33 13.29
N ILE A 401 16.43 4.64 13.39
CA ILE A 401 15.42 3.81 14.05
C ILE A 401 14.71 2.95 12.99
N MET A 402 14.70 1.62 13.18
CA MET A 402 14.15 0.64 12.21
C MET A 402 12.62 0.73 12.00
N LEU A 403 11.91 1.58 12.77
CA LEU A 403 10.48 1.85 12.63
C LEU A 403 10.18 3.22 11.99
N SER A 404 11.23 3.99 11.66
CA SER A 404 11.17 5.35 11.11
C SER A 404 11.25 5.37 9.58
N THR A 405 11.33 6.56 8.98
CA THR A 405 11.66 6.71 7.54
C THR A 405 13.00 6.08 7.17
N GLY A 406 13.93 5.92 8.11
CA GLY A 406 15.20 5.22 7.88
C GLY A 406 15.04 3.76 7.45
N TRP A 407 13.90 3.14 7.76
CA TRP A 407 13.57 1.83 7.20
C TRP A 407 13.31 1.91 5.69
N ILE A 408 12.58 2.93 5.22
CA ILE A 408 12.37 3.18 3.79
C ILE A 408 13.71 3.40 3.08
N ASP A 409 14.58 4.23 3.65
CA ASP A 409 15.91 4.49 3.08
C ASP A 409 16.75 3.20 2.98
N THR A 410 16.92 2.48 4.10
CA THR A 410 17.64 1.18 4.14
C THR A 410 17.07 0.13 3.17
N PHE A 411 15.74 0.07 3.07
CA PHE A 411 15.00 -0.88 2.21
C PHE A 411 15.25 -0.61 0.73
N PHE A 412 15.25 0.66 0.32
CA PHE A 412 15.44 1.04 -1.09
C PHE A 412 16.91 1.14 -1.50
N GLU A 413 17.82 1.46 -0.57
CA GLU A 413 19.26 1.25 -0.74
C GLU A 413 19.59 -0.22 -1.06
N GLY A 414 18.87 -1.18 -0.47
CA GLY A 414 18.98 -2.60 -0.84
C GLY A 414 18.24 -2.96 -2.14
N PHE A 415 17.04 -2.42 -2.35
CA PHE A 415 16.17 -2.80 -3.47
C PHE A 415 16.59 -2.22 -4.83
N LEU A 416 16.91 -0.92 -4.90
CA LEU A 416 17.20 -0.26 -6.17
C LEU A 416 18.44 -0.83 -6.89
N PRO A 417 19.55 -1.20 -6.19
CA PRO A 417 20.66 -1.92 -6.83
C PRO A 417 20.27 -3.34 -7.29
N HIS A 418 19.46 -4.09 -6.53
CA HIS A 418 18.99 -5.43 -6.92
C HIS A 418 18.13 -5.38 -8.18
N MET A 419 17.20 -4.43 -8.26
CA MET A 419 16.39 -4.18 -9.45
C MET A 419 17.23 -3.65 -10.61
N SER A 420 18.20 -2.76 -10.36
CA SER A 420 19.12 -2.25 -11.40
C SER A 420 19.99 -3.39 -11.99
N HIS A 421 20.45 -4.33 -11.16
CA HIS A 421 21.17 -5.51 -11.62
C HIS A 421 20.26 -6.49 -12.38
N TYR A 422 18.98 -6.65 -12.03
CA TYR A 422 18.02 -7.39 -12.86
C TYR A 422 17.86 -6.76 -14.25
N ILE A 423 17.67 -5.44 -14.27
CA ILE A 423 17.49 -4.67 -15.51
C ILE A 423 18.70 -4.88 -16.44
N ARG A 424 19.92 -4.94 -15.92
CA ARG A 424 21.14 -5.21 -16.72
C ARG A 424 21.28 -6.70 -17.11
N SER A 425 21.28 -7.61 -16.14
CA SER A 425 21.67 -9.03 -16.31
C SER A 425 20.82 -9.83 -17.31
N VAL A 426 19.54 -9.51 -17.46
CA VAL A 426 18.61 -10.14 -18.43
C VAL A 426 19.04 -9.90 -19.90
N GLN A 427 20.07 -9.09 -20.16
CA GLN A 427 20.65 -8.89 -21.49
C GLN A 427 21.48 -10.08 -22.02
N HIS A 428 21.91 -11.01 -21.16
CA HIS A 428 22.77 -12.14 -21.55
C HIS A 428 22.04 -13.49 -21.57
N GLN A 429 20.70 -13.48 -21.58
CA GLN A 429 19.84 -14.68 -21.58
C GLN A 429 18.81 -14.66 -22.73
N MET A 430 19.07 -13.86 -23.76
CA MET A 430 18.33 -13.74 -25.03
C MET A 430 19.35 -13.69 -26.16
#